data_AF-A0A1V5G8V6-F1
#
_entry.id   AF-A0A1V5G8V6-F1
#
_cell.length_a   1.000
_cell.length_b   1.000
_cell.length_c   1.000
_cell.angle_alpha   90.00
_cell.angle_beta   90.00
_cell.angle_gamma   90.00
#
_symmetry.space_group_name_H-M   'P 1'
#
loop_
_entity.id
_entity.type
_entity.pdbx_description
1 polymer ?
#
loop_
_entity_poly.entity_id
_entity_poly.type
_entity_poly.pdbx_seq_one_letter_code
_entity_poly.pdbx_strand_id
1 'polypeptide(L)'
;MSAKRDHTEPLVLDTLTIAEPSFKKSPVISLIKRPYIQFAHDWNDNNKQDIFTAQEEYKLLENKLEALEKKKDVTAEEIAELRTELSNMPPSNFRRIAVDDVTPESLVNLLEENGTLLMISDEAGMLGNFSGRYSNNIPNLDLLLKSWNGETYISDRATRASIVLKKPYMSICLACQPYMFDSMINNPVFRGSGLIARFLYCFPVSNIGYRKYDTQAVPEAVVENYKRLIYKLLGKKFAYHDEKELYLHFDEKTYKEFVDYYNNYIEPHLVTDMAFCKDWGGKYHGELLRLCGIIHCIKCALNGVEPAENRVTLDTFCNAIEIGEYFREQAIYAYSLGDVDHGTIKAERVINKIRSKHITNIRQNDLYKLCRCTLFKNAADFAETMDMLEEYRYIVRNTSKGANNKTITDVIINPNIYR
;
A
#
# COMPACT_ATOMS: atom_id res chain seq x y z
N MET A 1 17.02 -1.05 -7.84
CA MET A 1 18.04 -1.86 -7.16
C MET A 1 18.40 -3.05 -8.04
N SER A 2 19.65 -3.20 -8.45
CA SER A 2 20.11 -4.37 -9.22
C SER A 2 20.79 -5.34 -8.27
N ALA A 3 20.16 -6.49 -8.03
CA ALA A 3 20.75 -7.56 -7.21
C ALA A 3 21.78 -8.34 -8.03
N LYS A 4 21.39 -8.75 -9.25
CA LYS A 4 22.27 -9.35 -10.27
C LYS A 4 21.97 -8.71 -11.62
N ARG A 5 22.80 -9.00 -12.63
CA ARG A 5 22.73 -8.39 -13.97
C ARG A 5 21.32 -8.42 -14.58
N ASP A 6 20.63 -9.54 -14.42
CA ASP A 6 19.31 -9.78 -15.04
C ASP A 6 18.16 -9.72 -14.01
N HIS A 7 18.40 -9.15 -12.83
CA HIS A 7 17.36 -8.99 -11.80
C HIS A 7 17.43 -7.61 -11.16
N THR A 8 16.42 -6.81 -11.47
CA THR A 8 16.28 -5.44 -11.00
C THR A 8 14.91 -5.24 -10.36
N GLU A 9 14.89 -4.59 -9.21
CA GLU A 9 13.67 -4.19 -8.52
C GLU A 9 13.55 -2.66 -8.53
N PRO A 10 12.44 -2.07 -9.02
CA PRO A 10 12.22 -0.64 -8.96
C PRO A 10 11.95 -0.21 -7.52
N LEU A 11 12.33 1.02 -7.13
CA LEU A 11 12.17 1.50 -5.75
C LEU A 11 10.75 1.97 -5.44
N VAL A 12 9.77 1.11 -5.72
CA VAL A 12 8.34 1.33 -5.52
C VAL A 12 7.86 0.49 -4.35
N LEU A 13 7.10 1.09 -3.43
CA LEU A 13 6.49 0.37 -2.32
C LEU A 13 4.98 0.56 -2.30
N ASP A 14 4.29 -0.53 -2.02
CA ASP A 14 2.86 -0.52 -1.71
C ASP A 14 2.72 -0.86 -0.23
N THR A 15 2.11 0.04 0.53
CA THR A 15 1.94 -0.09 1.99
C THR A 15 0.46 0.03 2.34
N LEU A 16 0.01 -0.85 3.23
CA LEU A 16 -1.36 -0.86 3.73
C LEU A 16 -1.34 -0.88 5.26
N THR A 17 -1.81 0.20 5.86
CA THR A 17 -2.00 0.30 7.32
C THR A 17 -3.44 0.00 7.69
N ILE A 18 -3.67 -1.06 8.46
CA ILE A 18 -5.00 -1.48 8.89
C ILE A 18 -5.20 -1.01 10.34
N ALA A 19 -6.08 -0.03 10.56
CA ALA A 19 -6.39 0.40 11.92
C ALA A 19 -7.87 0.69 12.12
N GLU A 20 -8.36 0.54 13.35
CA GLU A 20 -9.75 0.79 13.73
C GLU A 20 -10.20 2.24 13.46
N PRO A 21 -11.51 2.53 13.39
CA PRO A 21 -12.00 3.90 13.52
C PRO A 21 -11.45 4.57 14.78
N SER A 22 -11.32 5.89 14.74
CA SER A 22 -10.79 6.69 15.86
C SER A 22 -9.32 6.45 16.22
N PHE A 23 -8.53 5.75 15.41
CA PHE A 23 -7.08 5.57 15.60
C PHE A 23 -6.26 6.85 15.36
N LYS A 24 -6.88 7.94 14.91
CA LYS A 24 -6.22 9.17 14.44
C LYS A 24 -5.24 8.92 13.26
N LYS A 25 -5.67 8.11 12.28
CA LYS A 25 -4.93 7.88 11.02
C LYS A 25 -4.78 9.17 10.20
N SER A 26 -5.88 9.90 10.00
CA SER A 26 -5.94 11.09 9.14
C SER A 26 -4.93 12.18 9.52
N PRO A 27 -4.78 12.57 10.81
CA PRO A 27 -3.74 13.54 11.19
C PRO A 27 -2.32 13.09 10.87
N VAL A 28 -2.00 11.80 11.04
CA VAL A 28 -0.65 11.26 10.77
C VAL A 28 -0.37 11.25 9.27
N ILE A 29 -1.29 10.73 8.47
CA ILE A 29 -1.16 10.71 7.00
C ILE A 29 -1.07 12.15 6.45
N SER A 30 -1.85 13.09 7.00
CA SER A 30 -1.78 14.51 6.63
C SER A 30 -0.39 15.11 6.88
N LEU A 31 0.23 14.81 8.02
CA LEU A 31 1.59 15.27 8.35
C LEU A 31 2.64 14.70 7.39
N ILE A 32 2.53 13.41 7.04
CA ILE A 32 3.42 12.74 6.09
C ILE A 32 3.24 13.30 4.67
N LYS A 33 1.99 13.53 4.24
CA LYS A 33 1.64 14.01 2.90
C LYS A 33 2.05 15.46 2.65
N ARG A 34 2.10 16.29 3.70
CA ARG A 34 2.27 17.75 3.60
C ARG A 34 3.50 18.20 2.80
N PRO A 35 4.73 17.69 3.01
CA PRO A 35 5.89 18.14 2.23
C PRO A 35 5.78 17.83 0.73
N TYR A 36 5.13 16.73 0.35
CA TYR A 36 4.91 16.39 -1.06
C TYR A 36 3.96 17.37 -1.75
N ILE A 37 2.87 17.76 -1.07
CA ILE A 37 1.92 18.76 -1.57
C ILE A 37 2.59 20.12 -1.67
N GLN A 38 3.30 20.54 -0.60
CA GLN A 38 3.97 21.84 -0.56
C GLN A 38 5.05 21.95 -1.63
N PHE A 39 5.87 20.91 -1.82
CA PHE A 39 6.88 20.91 -2.88
C PHE A 39 6.26 21.04 -4.28
N ALA A 40 5.19 20.28 -4.58
CA ALA A 40 4.52 20.37 -5.88
C ALA A 40 3.95 21.78 -6.11
N HIS A 41 3.34 22.37 -5.09
CA HIS A 41 2.82 23.74 -5.12
C HIS A 41 3.95 24.76 -5.37
N ASP A 42 4.99 24.74 -4.55
CA ASP A 42 6.14 25.65 -4.65
C ASP A 42 6.82 25.53 -6.03
N TRP A 43 7.01 24.31 -6.54
CA TRP A 43 7.58 24.08 -7.86
C TRP A 43 6.68 24.66 -8.96
N ASN A 44 5.39 24.36 -8.93
CA ASN A 44 4.43 24.84 -9.93
C ASN A 44 4.30 26.36 -9.93
N ASP A 45 4.31 27.00 -8.76
CA ASP A 45 4.25 28.47 -8.66
C ASP A 45 5.52 29.13 -9.18
N ASN A 46 6.70 28.58 -8.85
CA ASN A 46 7.98 29.10 -9.33
C ASN A 46 8.17 28.95 -10.84
N ASN A 47 7.54 27.94 -11.47
CA ASN A 47 7.65 27.66 -12.90
C ASN A 47 6.38 28.06 -13.68
N LYS A 48 5.45 28.78 -13.04
CA LYS A 48 4.11 29.04 -13.58
C LYS A 48 4.12 29.77 -14.92
N GLN A 49 5.02 30.73 -15.09
CA GLN A 49 5.16 31.47 -16.34
C GLN A 49 5.66 30.56 -17.47
N ASP A 50 6.64 29.70 -17.20
CA ASP A 50 7.19 28.77 -18.19
C ASP A 50 6.16 27.72 -18.58
N ILE A 51 5.40 27.20 -17.60
CA ILE A 51 4.27 26.29 -17.83
C ILE A 51 3.24 26.92 -18.77
N PHE A 52 2.79 28.16 -18.49
CA PHE A 52 1.82 28.83 -19.36
C PHE A 52 2.38 29.16 -20.73
N THR A 53 3.66 29.54 -20.82
CA THR A 53 4.32 29.79 -22.11
C THR A 53 4.30 28.52 -22.96
N ALA A 54 4.70 27.39 -22.38
CA ALA A 54 4.69 26.09 -23.06
C ALA A 54 3.27 25.65 -23.46
N GLN A 55 2.25 25.92 -22.63
CA GLN A 55 0.85 25.61 -22.98
C GLN A 55 0.36 26.44 -24.17
N GLU A 56 0.71 27.73 -24.23
CA GLU A 56 0.31 28.59 -25.35
C GLU A 56 1.09 28.25 -26.61
N GLU A 57 2.39 27.94 -26.52
CA GLU A 57 3.17 27.45 -27.66
C GLU A 57 2.60 26.13 -28.21
N TYR A 58 2.21 25.19 -27.34
CA TYR A 58 1.53 23.96 -27.73
C TYR A 58 0.24 24.25 -28.50
N LYS A 59 -0.62 25.10 -27.95
CA LYS A 59 -1.87 25.52 -28.65
C LYS A 59 -1.60 26.21 -29.97
N LEU A 60 -0.55 27.02 -30.08
CA LEU A 60 -0.18 27.67 -31.33
C LEU A 60 0.23 26.65 -32.39
N LEU A 61 1.01 25.64 -32.02
CA LEU A 61 1.39 24.53 -32.92
C LEU A 61 0.20 23.66 -33.29
N GLU A 62 -0.69 23.36 -32.33
CA GLU A 62 -1.93 22.61 -32.57
C GLU A 62 -2.85 23.35 -33.56
N ASN A 63 -3.06 24.65 -33.35
CA ASN A 63 -3.84 25.48 -34.27
C ASN A 63 -3.21 25.56 -35.67
N LYS A 64 -1.87 25.61 -35.77
CA LYS A 64 -1.15 25.56 -37.05
C LYS A 64 -1.37 24.23 -37.75
N LEU A 65 -1.30 23.12 -37.02
CA LEU A 65 -1.55 21.77 -37.53
C LEU A 65 -2.98 21.68 -38.08
N GLU A 66 -3.99 22.08 -37.31
CA GLU A 66 -5.39 22.09 -37.78
C GLU A 66 -5.60 22.97 -39.02
N ALA A 67 -4.92 24.12 -39.09
CA ALA A 67 -5.02 25.02 -40.22
C ALA A 67 -4.37 24.43 -41.49
N LEU A 68 -3.28 23.69 -41.34
CA LEU A 68 -2.61 22.99 -42.44
C LEU A 68 -3.42 21.79 -42.93
N GLU A 69 -4.02 21.02 -42.03
CA GLU A 69 -4.90 19.89 -42.39
C GLU A 69 -6.13 20.32 -43.21
N LYS A 70 -6.54 21.59 -43.12
CA LYS A 70 -7.65 22.17 -43.89
C LYS A 70 -7.23 22.72 -45.27
N LYS A 71 -5.93 22.85 -45.57
CA LYS A 71 -5.44 23.34 -46.87
C LYS A 71 -5.41 22.22 -47.91
N LYS A 72 -5.66 22.55 -49.19
CA LYS A 72 -5.67 21.58 -50.29
C LYS A 72 -4.29 21.23 -50.86
N ASP A 73 -3.30 22.11 -50.70
CA ASP A 73 -1.94 21.98 -51.27
C ASP A 73 -0.89 21.66 -50.19
N VAL A 74 -1.25 20.90 -49.15
CA VAL A 74 -0.33 20.53 -48.07
C VAL A 74 0.25 19.13 -48.30
N THR A 75 1.55 18.98 -48.05
CA THR A 75 2.24 17.70 -48.16
C THR A 75 2.13 16.89 -46.87
N ALA A 76 2.21 15.56 -46.97
CA ALA A 76 2.24 14.69 -45.80
C ALA A 76 3.48 14.92 -44.93
N GLU A 77 4.59 15.37 -45.53
CA GLU A 77 5.84 15.70 -44.83
C GLU A 77 5.67 16.92 -43.90
N GLU A 78 5.04 18.00 -44.38
CA GLU A 78 4.79 19.19 -43.55
C GLU A 78 3.89 18.89 -42.33
N ILE A 79 2.86 18.05 -42.51
CA ILE A 79 2.01 17.60 -41.39
C ILE A 79 2.83 16.75 -40.42
N ALA A 80 3.65 15.83 -40.94
CA ALA A 80 4.48 14.95 -40.12
C ALA A 80 5.53 15.71 -39.30
N GLU A 81 6.15 16.75 -39.87
CA GLU A 81 7.10 17.63 -39.18
C GLU A 81 6.44 18.32 -37.98
N LEU A 82 5.29 18.96 -38.16
CA LEU A 82 4.59 19.63 -37.06
C LEU A 82 4.06 18.67 -36.00
N ARG A 83 3.59 17.48 -36.40
CA ARG A 83 3.21 16.43 -35.44
C ARG A 83 4.41 15.95 -34.63
N THR A 84 5.58 15.86 -35.25
CA THR A 84 6.82 15.50 -34.57
C THR A 84 7.27 16.59 -33.61
N GLU A 85 7.15 17.86 -34.01
CA GLU A 85 7.43 19.02 -33.15
C GLU A 85 6.51 19.04 -31.92
N LEU A 86 5.19 18.87 -32.12
CA LEU A 86 4.20 18.74 -31.04
C LEU A 86 4.51 17.55 -30.11
N SER A 87 4.89 16.40 -30.67
CA SER A 87 5.20 15.20 -29.89
C SER A 87 6.50 15.31 -29.08
N ASN A 88 7.46 16.13 -29.54
CA ASN A 88 8.73 16.34 -28.85
C ASN A 88 8.66 17.48 -27.83
N MET A 89 7.54 18.21 -27.78
CA MET A 89 7.35 19.28 -26.84
C MET A 89 7.29 18.72 -25.41
N PRO A 90 8.02 19.32 -24.44
CA PRO A 90 7.99 18.83 -23.07
C PRO A 90 6.57 18.95 -22.48
N PRO A 91 6.20 18.09 -21.51
CA PRO A 91 4.92 18.20 -20.83
C PRO A 91 4.75 19.60 -20.22
N SER A 92 3.68 20.29 -20.61
CA SER A 92 3.38 21.67 -20.19
C SER A 92 2.30 21.73 -19.10
N ASN A 93 1.97 20.59 -18.47
CA ASN A 93 0.97 20.53 -17.41
C ASN A 93 1.58 20.77 -16.02
N PHE A 94 0.75 21.28 -15.11
CA PHE A 94 1.13 21.43 -13.71
C PHE A 94 1.47 20.06 -13.12
N ARG A 95 2.68 19.95 -12.55
CA ARG A 95 3.19 18.68 -12.04
C ARG A 95 2.45 18.27 -10.78
N ARG A 96 2.21 16.97 -10.66
CA ARG A 96 1.63 16.30 -9.50
C ARG A 96 2.58 15.25 -8.97
N ILE A 97 2.55 15.08 -7.66
CA ILE A 97 3.31 14.05 -6.96
C ILE A 97 2.37 13.05 -6.33
N ALA A 98 1.38 13.55 -5.60
CA ALA A 98 0.44 12.74 -4.85
C ALA A 98 -0.94 12.69 -5.54
N VAL A 99 -1.55 11.53 -5.54
CA VAL A 99 -2.95 11.31 -5.93
C VAL A 99 -3.72 10.65 -4.78
N ASP A 100 -5.01 10.86 -4.80
CA ASP A 100 -5.99 10.34 -3.85
C ASP A 100 -7.16 9.90 -4.75
N ASP A 101 -8.25 10.67 -4.79
CA ASP A 101 -9.40 10.79 -5.72
C ASP A 101 -9.42 10.29 -7.19
N VAL A 102 -8.75 9.21 -7.61
CA VAL A 102 -8.49 8.98 -9.05
C VAL A 102 -9.19 7.74 -9.62
N THR A 103 -9.80 7.90 -10.80
CA THR A 103 -10.30 6.79 -11.62
C THR A 103 -9.15 6.12 -12.39
N PRO A 104 -9.27 4.85 -12.79
CA PRO A 104 -8.23 4.20 -13.61
C PRO A 104 -7.89 4.99 -14.87
N GLU A 105 -8.88 5.53 -15.57
CA GLU A 105 -8.70 6.30 -16.81
C GLU A 105 -7.93 7.60 -16.57
N SER A 106 -8.25 8.34 -15.50
CA SER A 106 -7.53 9.56 -15.15
C SER A 106 -6.10 9.27 -14.66
N LEU A 107 -5.90 8.14 -13.99
CA LEU A 107 -4.58 7.73 -13.52
C LEU A 107 -3.60 7.48 -14.68
N VAL A 108 -4.08 6.92 -15.80
CA VAL A 108 -3.27 6.73 -17.01
C VAL A 108 -2.71 8.07 -17.50
N ASN A 109 -3.57 9.08 -17.66
CA ASN A 109 -3.15 10.40 -18.14
C ASN A 109 -2.18 11.07 -17.14
N LEU A 110 -2.45 10.96 -15.84
CA LEU A 110 -1.56 11.53 -14.82
C LEU A 110 -0.18 10.86 -14.81
N LEU A 111 -0.10 9.56 -15.05
CA LEU A 111 1.18 8.84 -15.16
C LEU A 111 1.93 9.21 -16.44
N GLU A 112 1.22 9.40 -17.56
CA GLU A 112 1.82 9.90 -18.81
C GLU A 112 2.48 11.27 -18.61
N GLU A 113 1.77 12.19 -17.96
CA GLU A 113 2.24 13.56 -17.73
C GLU A 113 3.38 13.66 -16.71
N ASN A 114 3.33 12.86 -15.64
CA ASN A 114 4.22 13.01 -14.48
C ASN A 114 5.31 11.94 -14.41
N GLY A 115 5.20 10.87 -15.21
CA GLY A 115 6.06 9.69 -15.20
C GLY A 115 5.89 8.80 -13.97
N THR A 116 5.94 9.38 -12.77
CA THR A 116 5.81 8.65 -11.50
C THR A 116 4.95 9.37 -10.47
N LEU A 117 4.12 8.62 -9.74
CA LEU A 117 3.14 9.13 -8.78
C LEU A 117 3.19 8.40 -7.43
N LEU A 118 2.61 9.02 -6.42
CA LEU A 118 2.36 8.45 -5.10
C LEU A 118 0.85 8.47 -4.84
N MET A 119 0.22 7.31 -4.74
CA MET A 119 -1.14 7.23 -4.22
C MET A 119 -1.08 7.22 -2.69
N ILE A 120 -1.55 8.29 -2.05
CA ILE A 120 -1.51 8.42 -0.59
C ILE A 120 -2.84 8.90 -0.02
N SER A 121 -3.44 8.05 0.81
CA SER A 121 -4.76 8.27 1.40
C SER A 121 -4.87 7.66 2.79
N ASP A 122 -5.63 8.31 3.67
CA ASP A 122 -6.03 7.78 4.97
C ASP A 122 -7.26 6.87 4.91
N GLU A 123 -7.80 6.67 3.69
CA GLU A 123 -8.86 5.72 3.38
C GLU A 123 -8.49 4.84 2.18
N ALA A 124 -8.88 3.56 2.20
CA ALA A 124 -8.68 2.67 1.06
C ALA A 124 -9.92 2.57 0.15
N GLY A 125 -10.89 3.49 0.27
CA GLY A 125 -12.12 3.49 -0.53
C GLY A 125 -11.83 3.53 -2.03
N MET A 126 -10.69 4.13 -2.38
CA MET A 126 -10.15 4.29 -3.72
C MET A 126 -9.87 2.96 -4.40
N LEU A 127 -9.40 1.95 -3.67
CA LEU A 127 -9.20 0.60 -4.22
C LEU A 127 -10.52 -0.01 -4.69
N GLY A 128 -11.65 0.43 -4.13
CA GLY A 128 -12.99 0.12 -4.64
C GLY A 128 -13.24 0.67 -6.05
N ASN A 129 -12.62 1.78 -6.44
CA ASN A 129 -12.70 2.31 -7.81
C ASN A 129 -12.05 1.32 -8.79
N PHE A 130 -10.92 0.74 -8.39
CA PHE A 130 -10.19 -0.28 -9.16
C PHE A 130 -10.82 -1.68 -9.07
N SER A 131 -11.65 -1.95 -8.05
CA SER A 131 -12.44 -3.18 -7.93
C SER A 131 -13.66 -3.22 -8.85
N GLY A 132 -13.88 -2.17 -9.63
CA GLY A 132 -14.96 -2.08 -10.60
C GLY A 132 -16.26 -1.46 -10.09
N ARG A 133 -16.23 -0.76 -8.94
CA ARG A 133 -17.39 -0.02 -8.41
C ARG A 133 -18.04 0.92 -9.44
N TYR A 134 -17.27 1.44 -10.38
CA TYR A 134 -17.74 2.34 -11.45
C TYR A 134 -17.77 1.71 -12.85
N SER A 135 -17.40 0.44 -13.00
CA SER A 135 -17.29 -0.27 -14.28
C SER A 135 -18.09 -1.58 -14.29
N ASN A 136 -19.32 -1.56 -13.76
CA ASN A 136 -20.20 -2.74 -13.67
C ASN A 136 -19.53 -3.96 -12.99
N ASN A 137 -18.73 -3.74 -11.94
CA ASN A 137 -17.94 -4.76 -11.24
C ASN A 137 -16.88 -5.47 -12.10
N ILE A 138 -16.38 -4.82 -13.16
CA ILE A 138 -15.20 -5.30 -13.90
C ILE A 138 -13.95 -4.62 -13.30
N PRO A 139 -13.16 -5.31 -12.47
CA PRO A 139 -11.96 -4.74 -11.87
C PRO A 139 -10.89 -4.44 -12.91
N ASN A 140 -10.22 -3.30 -12.77
CA ASN A 140 -9.11 -2.87 -13.62
C ASN A 140 -7.87 -2.66 -12.76
N LEU A 141 -7.17 -3.75 -12.45
CA LEU A 141 -5.99 -3.76 -11.58
C LEU A 141 -4.68 -3.72 -12.37
N ASP A 142 -4.71 -3.93 -13.70
CA ASP A 142 -3.52 -4.10 -14.54
C ASP A 142 -2.54 -2.93 -14.42
N LEU A 143 -3.04 -1.70 -14.42
CA LEU A 143 -2.21 -0.51 -14.27
C LEU A 143 -1.48 -0.49 -12.92
N LEU A 144 -2.15 -0.85 -11.82
CA LEU A 144 -1.53 -0.91 -10.48
C LEU A 144 -0.43 -1.98 -10.45
N LEU A 145 -0.73 -3.17 -10.97
CA LEU A 145 0.19 -4.30 -11.01
C LEU A 145 1.45 -4.00 -11.83
N LYS A 146 1.28 -3.38 -13.00
CA LYS A 146 2.39 -2.97 -13.87
C LYS A 146 3.19 -1.82 -13.28
N SER A 147 2.52 -0.89 -12.59
CA SER A 147 3.19 0.25 -11.95
C SER A 147 4.12 -0.15 -10.80
N TRP A 148 3.88 -1.31 -10.18
CA TRP A 148 4.73 -1.87 -9.13
C TRP A 148 6.05 -2.47 -9.68
N ASN A 149 6.04 -2.96 -10.92
CA ASN A 149 7.20 -3.52 -11.62
C ASN A 149 7.87 -2.53 -12.59
N GLY A 150 7.17 -1.49 -13.03
CA GLY A 150 7.59 -0.65 -14.15
C GLY A 150 7.37 -1.27 -15.52
N GLU A 151 6.42 -2.20 -15.62
CA GLU A 151 6.08 -2.85 -16.90
C GLU A 151 5.32 -1.89 -17.81
N THR A 152 5.58 -1.97 -19.11
CA THR A 152 4.89 -1.13 -20.09
C THR A 152 3.38 -1.35 -20.04
N TYR A 153 2.63 -0.25 -19.99
CA TYR A 153 1.18 -0.25 -20.02
C TYR A 153 0.70 0.45 -21.30
N ILE A 154 -0.19 -0.22 -22.04
CA ILE A 154 -0.76 0.29 -23.29
C ILE A 154 -2.28 0.38 -23.10
N SER A 155 -2.84 1.56 -23.36
CA SER A 155 -4.28 1.82 -23.31
C SER A 155 -4.80 2.15 -24.69
N ASP A 156 -5.31 1.13 -25.38
CA ASP A 156 -6.04 1.31 -26.63
C ASP A 156 -7.53 1.44 -26.36
N ARG A 157 -8.12 2.55 -26.80
CA ARG A 157 -9.56 2.79 -26.70
C ARG A 157 -10.06 3.24 -28.07
N ALA A 158 -11.20 2.70 -28.50
CA ALA A 158 -11.77 3.03 -29.82
C ALA A 158 -12.08 4.53 -30.01
N THR A 159 -12.25 5.28 -28.91
CA THR A 159 -12.68 6.68 -28.89
C THR A 159 -11.55 7.70 -28.67
N ARG A 160 -10.31 7.27 -28.42
CA ARG A 160 -9.17 8.17 -28.17
C ARG A 160 -7.86 7.58 -28.71
N ALA A 161 -6.84 8.44 -28.84
CA ALA A 161 -5.49 7.99 -29.19
C ALA A 161 -4.96 6.98 -28.15
N SER A 162 -4.12 6.05 -28.64
CA SER A 162 -3.43 5.08 -27.79
C SER A 162 -2.47 5.80 -26.84
N ILE A 163 -2.52 5.44 -25.56
CA ILE A 163 -1.57 5.93 -24.56
C ILE A 163 -0.60 4.80 -24.22
N VAL A 164 0.70 5.06 -24.36
CA VAL A 164 1.77 4.10 -24.09
C VAL A 164 2.63 4.61 -22.93
N LEU A 165 2.43 4.03 -21.75
CA LEU A 165 3.28 4.27 -20.59
C LEU A 165 4.46 3.30 -20.65
N LYS A 166 5.64 3.77 -21.08
CA LYS A 166 6.84 2.92 -21.22
C LYS A 166 7.21 2.25 -19.90
N LYS A 167 7.29 3.04 -18.81
CA LYS A 167 7.68 2.62 -17.46
C LYS A 167 6.89 3.39 -16.40
N PRO A 168 5.60 3.06 -16.19
CA PRO A 168 4.82 3.69 -15.14
C PRO A 168 5.37 3.23 -13.78
N TYR A 169 5.74 4.16 -12.91
CA TYR A 169 6.06 3.83 -11.51
C TYR A 169 5.10 4.53 -10.57
N MET A 170 4.48 3.76 -9.70
CA MET A 170 3.58 4.32 -8.70
C MET A 170 3.73 3.59 -7.38
N SER A 171 4.01 4.34 -6.31
CA SER A 171 3.96 3.82 -4.94
C SER A 171 2.58 4.03 -4.34
N ILE A 172 2.15 3.11 -3.49
CA ILE A 172 0.87 3.16 -2.79
C ILE A 172 1.11 3.25 -1.28
N CYS A 173 0.45 4.21 -0.62
CA CYS A 173 0.48 4.38 0.82
C CYS A 173 -0.94 4.63 1.34
N LEU A 174 -1.60 3.55 1.75
CA LEU A 174 -3.00 3.61 2.15
C LEU A 174 -3.17 3.24 3.60
N ALA A 175 -4.13 3.88 4.25
CA ALA A 175 -4.68 3.41 5.50
C ALA A 175 -6.13 2.97 5.30
N CYS A 176 -6.51 1.84 5.89
CA CYS A 176 -7.87 1.30 5.78
C CYS A 176 -8.41 0.85 7.13
N GLN A 177 -9.72 0.60 7.14
CA GLN A 177 -10.39 0.01 8.29
C GLN A 177 -10.38 -1.52 8.16
N PRO A 178 -10.45 -2.28 9.28
CA PRO A 178 -10.37 -3.74 9.25
C PRO A 178 -11.40 -4.40 8.32
N TYR A 179 -12.63 -3.90 8.27
CA TYR A 179 -13.66 -4.46 7.38
C TYR A 179 -13.33 -4.32 5.89
N MET A 180 -12.59 -3.27 5.52
CA MET A 180 -12.17 -3.06 4.13
C MET A 180 -11.07 -4.02 3.75
N PHE A 181 -10.11 -4.22 4.66
CA PHE A 181 -9.07 -5.22 4.50
C PHE A 181 -9.68 -6.62 4.38
N ASP A 182 -10.62 -6.98 5.26
CA ASP A 182 -11.38 -8.24 5.21
C ASP A 182 -12.07 -8.44 3.85
N SER A 183 -12.70 -7.39 3.33
CA SER A 183 -13.32 -7.44 2.00
C SER A 183 -12.32 -7.60 0.85
N MET A 184 -11.09 -7.11 1.01
CA MET A 184 -10.04 -7.21 -0.01
C MET A 184 -9.35 -8.57 0.00
N ILE A 185 -8.94 -9.05 1.19
CA ILE A 185 -8.18 -10.29 1.36
C ILE A 185 -9.01 -11.52 0.99
N ASN A 186 -10.32 -11.48 1.26
CA ASN A 186 -11.26 -12.55 0.94
C ASN A 186 -11.80 -12.49 -0.50
N ASN A 187 -11.45 -11.45 -1.27
CA ASN A 187 -11.91 -11.31 -2.64
C ASN A 187 -11.01 -12.11 -3.60
N PRO A 188 -11.55 -13.14 -4.30
CA PRO A 188 -10.75 -14.00 -5.16
C PRO A 188 -10.06 -13.26 -6.31
N VAL A 189 -10.63 -12.15 -6.80
CA VAL A 189 -10.02 -11.35 -7.87
C VAL A 189 -8.81 -10.59 -7.36
N PHE A 190 -8.92 -9.97 -6.19
CA PHE A 190 -7.79 -9.27 -5.57
C PHE A 190 -6.66 -10.24 -5.21
N ARG A 191 -6.99 -11.38 -4.59
CA ARG A 191 -6.01 -12.41 -4.24
C ARG A 191 -5.38 -13.05 -5.48
N GLY A 192 -6.20 -13.46 -6.45
CA GLY A 192 -5.75 -14.10 -7.70
C GLY A 192 -4.96 -13.19 -8.64
N SER A 193 -5.20 -11.88 -8.61
CA SER A 193 -4.42 -10.90 -9.39
C SER A 193 -3.00 -10.68 -8.87
N GLY A 194 -2.73 -11.09 -7.62
CA GLY A 194 -1.46 -10.86 -6.94
C GLY A 194 -1.28 -9.43 -6.43
N LEU A 195 -2.29 -8.56 -6.46
CA LEU A 195 -2.20 -7.21 -5.88
C LEU A 195 -1.93 -7.28 -4.37
N ILE A 196 -2.70 -8.11 -3.67
CA ILE A 196 -2.57 -8.35 -2.22
C ILE A 196 -1.16 -8.77 -1.85
N ALA A 197 -0.53 -9.61 -2.67
CA ALA A 197 0.82 -10.10 -2.42
C ALA A 197 1.93 -9.04 -2.53
N ARG A 198 1.62 -7.81 -2.98
CA ARG A 198 2.60 -6.71 -3.15
C ARG A 198 2.60 -5.69 -2.02
N PHE A 199 1.61 -5.77 -1.12
CA PHE A 199 1.50 -4.84 -0.01
C PHE A 199 2.38 -5.23 1.17
N LEU A 200 3.07 -4.23 1.73
CA LEU A 200 3.66 -4.27 3.06
C LEU A 200 2.57 -3.90 4.09
N TYR A 201 2.23 -4.86 4.94
CA TYR A 201 1.13 -4.73 5.90
C TYR A 201 1.56 -4.11 7.23
N CYS A 202 0.70 -3.28 7.82
CA CYS A 202 0.93 -2.73 9.15
C CYS A 202 -0.35 -2.77 9.98
N PHE A 203 -0.33 -3.53 11.08
CA PHE A 203 -1.39 -3.58 12.08
C PHE A 203 -0.88 -2.91 13.37
N PRO A 204 -0.97 -1.57 13.47
CA PRO A 204 -0.46 -0.85 14.63
C PRO A 204 -1.23 -1.24 15.91
N VAL A 205 -0.49 -1.31 17.02
CA VAL A 205 -1.08 -1.58 18.34
C VAL A 205 -1.99 -0.44 18.76
N SER A 206 -3.24 -0.78 19.11
CA SER A 206 -4.23 0.21 19.55
C SER A 206 -3.89 0.79 20.91
N ASN A 207 -3.78 2.11 20.97
CA ASN A 207 -3.75 2.87 22.22
C ASN A 207 -5.12 3.48 22.57
N ILE A 208 -6.18 3.14 21.83
CA ILE A 208 -7.54 3.61 22.11
C ILE A 208 -7.91 3.20 23.55
N GLY A 209 -8.40 4.16 24.34
CA GLY A 209 -8.67 3.98 25.77
C GLY A 209 -7.51 4.34 26.70
N TYR A 210 -6.27 4.41 26.19
CA TYR A 210 -5.06 4.72 26.96
C TYR A 210 -4.34 6.01 26.53
N ARG A 211 -4.86 6.69 25.50
CA ARG A 211 -4.30 7.95 24.99
C ARG A 211 -4.45 9.10 25.97
N LYS A 212 -3.40 9.89 26.10
CA LYS A 212 -3.46 11.22 26.73
C LYS A 212 -3.75 12.27 25.66
N TYR A 213 -4.56 13.28 26.00
CA TYR A 213 -4.83 14.40 25.09
C TYR A 213 -3.64 15.35 25.01
N ASP A 214 -3.13 15.74 26.18
CA ASP A 214 -1.95 16.59 26.30
C ASP A 214 -0.69 15.71 26.20
N THR A 215 -0.06 15.76 25.04
CA THR A 215 1.19 15.06 24.72
C THR A 215 2.17 16.08 24.14
N GLN A 216 3.46 15.81 24.28
CA GLN A 216 4.48 16.64 23.64
C GLN A 216 4.22 16.75 22.13
N ALA A 217 4.27 17.97 21.62
CA ALA A 217 4.21 18.22 20.19
C ALA A 217 5.42 17.57 19.49
N VAL A 218 5.26 17.23 18.21
CA VAL A 218 6.40 16.80 17.38
C VAL A 218 7.41 17.95 17.35
N PRO A 219 8.69 17.73 17.73
CA PRO A 219 9.68 18.79 17.74
C PRO A 219 9.82 19.43 16.35
N GLU A 220 9.89 20.76 16.29
CA GLU A 220 9.95 21.51 15.04
C GLU A 220 11.13 21.08 14.16
N ALA A 221 12.28 20.81 14.79
CA ALA A 221 13.46 20.29 14.10
C ALA A 221 13.20 18.95 13.38
N VAL A 222 12.37 18.07 13.92
CA VAL A 222 12.01 16.79 13.27
C VAL A 222 11.15 17.05 12.03
N VAL A 223 10.16 17.94 12.15
CA VAL A 223 9.29 18.33 11.03
C VAL A 223 10.10 18.97 9.90
N GLU A 224 11.00 19.87 10.24
CA GLU A 224 11.85 20.58 9.28
C GLU A 224 12.88 19.63 8.62
N ASN A 225 13.51 18.74 9.38
CA ASN A 225 14.42 17.74 8.83
C ASN A 225 13.71 16.78 7.85
N TYR A 226 12.50 16.35 8.19
CA TYR A 226 11.68 15.54 7.30
C TYR A 226 11.34 16.29 6.01
N LYS A 227 10.84 17.54 6.12
CA LYS A 227 10.55 18.40 4.97
C LYS A 227 11.77 18.56 4.07
N ARG A 228 12.93 18.88 4.65
CA ARG A 228 14.18 19.10 3.91
C ARG A 228 14.65 17.86 3.16
N LEU A 229 14.55 16.69 3.78
CA LEU A 229 14.88 15.41 3.13
C LEU A 229 13.97 15.17 1.90
N ILE A 230 12.65 15.35 2.07
CA ILE A 230 11.69 15.18 0.98
C ILE A 230 11.95 16.19 -0.15
N TYR A 231 12.18 17.46 0.18
CA TYR A 231 12.52 18.49 -0.81
C TYR A 231 13.80 18.18 -1.57
N LYS A 232 14.83 17.66 -0.88
CA LYS A 232 16.09 17.26 -1.53
C LYS A 232 15.89 16.12 -2.52
N LEU A 233 15.13 15.09 -2.14
CA LEU A 233 14.85 13.93 -3.00
C LEU A 233 13.96 14.33 -4.21
N LEU A 234 12.90 15.09 -3.97
CA LEU A 234 12.00 15.56 -5.02
C LEU A 234 12.67 16.58 -5.95
N GLY A 235 13.53 17.44 -5.41
CA GLY A 235 14.34 18.38 -6.20
C GLY A 235 15.21 17.65 -7.21
N LYS A 236 15.91 16.59 -6.77
CA LYS A 236 16.67 15.72 -7.70
C LYS A 236 15.76 15.07 -8.74
N LYS A 237 14.61 14.50 -8.34
CA LYS A 237 13.63 13.91 -9.27
C LYS A 237 13.18 14.92 -10.33
N PHE A 238 12.79 16.12 -9.92
CA PHE A 238 12.18 17.11 -10.82
C PHE A 238 13.19 17.75 -11.77
N ALA A 239 14.46 17.80 -11.39
CA ALA A 239 15.58 18.25 -12.22
C ALA A 239 16.15 17.14 -13.13
N TYR A 240 15.69 15.90 -12.98
CA TYR A 240 16.11 14.79 -13.84
C TYR A 240 15.30 14.78 -15.13
N HIS A 241 15.98 15.01 -16.26
CA HIS A 241 15.37 15.13 -17.59
C HIS A 241 15.72 13.97 -18.54
N ASP A 242 16.53 12.99 -18.09
CA ASP A 242 16.87 11.81 -18.89
C ASP A 242 15.78 10.72 -18.71
N GLU A 243 15.50 9.95 -19.76
CA GLU A 243 14.62 8.78 -19.67
C GLU A 243 15.35 7.55 -19.09
N LYS A 244 16.68 7.63 -18.88
CA LYS A 244 17.48 6.52 -18.37
C LYS A 244 17.17 6.17 -16.92
N GLU A 245 17.09 4.88 -16.66
CA GLU A 245 17.09 4.36 -15.30
C GLU A 245 18.48 4.41 -14.68
N LEU A 246 18.52 4.77 -13.40
CA LEU A 246 19.71 4.69 -12.58
C LEU A 246 19.67 3.41 -11.74
N TYR A 247 20.74 2.62 -11.81
CA TYR A 247 20.86 1.37 -11.07
C TYR A 247 21.72 1.56 -9.82
N LEU A 248 21.21 1.02 -8.71
CA LEU A 248 21.94 0.89 -7.46
C LEU A 248 22.50 -0.53 -7.36
N HIS A 249 23.72 -0.65 -6.87
CA HIS A 249 24.43 -1.93 -6.78
C HIS A 249 24.98 -2.16 -5.38
N PHE A 250 24.89 -3.41 -4.93
CA PHE A 250 25.58 -3.85 -3.73
C PHE A 250 27.11 -3.78 -3.89
N ASP A 251 27.82 -3.61 -2.78
CA ASP A 251 29.21 -4.05 -2.72
C ASP A 251 29.30 -5.59 -2.72
N GLU A 252 30.50 -6.12 -2.97
CA GLU A 252 30.70 -7.57 -3.11
C GLU A 252 30.29 -8.34 -1.84
N LYS A 253 30.58 -7.79 -0.66
CA LYS A 253 30.24 -8.43 0.61
C LYS A 253 28.73 -8.52 0.76
N THR A 254 28.03 -7.41 0.55
CA THR A 254 26.57 -7.31 0.72
C THR A 254 25.84 -8.20 -0.27
N TYR A 255 26.34 -8.31 -1.50
CA TYR A 255 25.78 -9.25 -2.47
C TYR A 255 25.86 -10.70 -1.99
N LYS A 256 27.02 -11.12 -1.46
CA LYS A 256 27.18 -12.49 -0.91
C LYS A 256 26.22 -12.75 0.25
N GLU A 257 26.10 -11.80 1.18
CA GLU A 257 25.18 -11.89 2.31
C GLU A 257 23.71 -11.94 1.86
N PHE A 258 23.33 -11.15 0.84
CA PHE A 258 21.99 -11.21 0.27
C PHE A 258 21.68 -12.58 -0.35
N VAL A 259 22.61 -13.14 -1.12
CA VAL A 259 22.45 -14.47 -1.73
C VAL A 259 22.36 -15.56 -0.67
N ASP A 260 23.20 -15.50 0.36
CA ASP A 260 23.16 -16.44 1.48
C ASP A 260 21.82 -16.36 2.23
N TYR A 261 21.38 -15.14 2.58
CA TYR A 261 20.09 -14.91 3.21
C TYR A 261 18.92 -15.41 2.36
N TYR A 262 18.95 -15.18 1.04
CA TYR A 262 17.91 -15.70 0.16
C TYR A 262 17.86 -17.23 0.18
N ASN A 263 19.00 -17.89 -0.05
CA ASN A 263 19.07 -19.35 -0.22
C ASN A 263 18.83 -20.12 1.09
N ASN A 264 19.34 -19.61 2.21
CA ASN A 264 19.34 -20.33 3.48
C ASN A 264 18.22 -19.89 4.43
N TYR A 265 17.65 -18.70 4.22
CA TYR A 265 16.57 -18.17 5.04
C TYR A 265 15.28 -18.01 4.22
N ILE A 266 15.23 -17.13 3.22
CA ILE A 266 13.96 -16.81 2.54
C ILE A 266 13.35 -18.05 1.86
N GLU A 267 14.10 -18.70 0.97
CA GLU A 267 13.59 -19.79 0.12
C GLU A 267 13.07 -20.99 0.95
N PRO A 268 13.79 -21.52 1.96
CA PRO A 268 13.28 -22.59 2.81
C PRO A 268 12.03 -22.18 3.61
N HIS A 269 11.95 -20.92 4.06
CA HIS A 269 10.84 -20.46 4.89
C HIS A 269 9.54 -20.25 4.10
N LEU A 270 9.59 -20.25 2.76
CA LEU A 270 8.39 -20.20 1.90
C LEU A 270 7.46 -21.41 2.11
N VAL A 271 8.03 -22.57 2.46
CA VAL A 271 7.25 -23.81 2.66
C VAL A 271 6.99 -24.13 4.12
N THR A 272 7.59 -23.38 5.05
CA THR A 272 7.35 -23.49 6.50
C THR A 272 6.56 -22.29 7.02
N ASP A 273 7.24 -21.23 7.43
CA ASP A 273 6.66 -20.13 8.20
C ASP A 273 5.77 -19.23 7.33
N MET A 274 6.11 -19.10 6.05
CA MET A 274 5.33 -18.34 5.06
C MET A 274 4.41 -19.24 4.23
N ALA A 275 4.16 -20.49 4.65
CA ALA A 275 3.38 -21.44 3.86
C ALA A 275 1.94 -20.98 3.55
N PHE A 276 1.36 -20.17 4.43
CA PHE A 276 0.01 -19.61 4.30
C PHE A 276 -0.05 -18.31 3.49
N CYS A 277 1.10 -17.70 3.20
CA CYS A 277 1.25 -16.47 2.43
C CYS A 277 2.32 -16.62 1.34
N LYS A 278 2.43 -17.80 0.72
CA LYS A 278 3.48 -18.12 -0.28
C LYS A 278 3.56 -17.12 -1.42
N ASP A 279 2.41 -16.62 -1.86
CA ASP A 279 2.29 -15.60 -2.90
C ASP A 279 2.96 -14.28 -2.49
N TRP A 280 2.83 -13.87 -1.24
CA TRP A 280 3.55 -12.73 -0.65
C TRP A 280 5.02 -13.07 -0.38
N GLY A 281 5.29 -14.20 0.27
CA GLY A 281 6.64 -14.64 0.63
C GLY A 281 7.56 -14.75 -0.58
N GLY A 282 7.05 -15.21 -1.73
CA GLY A 282 7.81 -15.26 -2.98
C GLY A 282 8.27 -13.89 -3.48
N LYS A 283 7.67 -12.78 -3.01
CA LYS A 283 8.05 -11.40 -3.35
C LYS A 283 8.89 -10.72 -2.26
N TYR A 284 8.99 -11.33 -1.07
CA TYR A 284 9.68 -10.75 0.09
C TYR A 284 11.13 -10.34 -0.22
N HIS A 285 11.87 -11.18 -0.95
CA HIS A 285 13.24 -10.84 -1.36
C HIS A 285 13.31 -9.57 -2.24
N GLY A 286 12.33 -9.39 -3.13
CA GLY A 286 12.21 -8.20 -3.96
C GLY A 286 11.84 -6.97 -3.13
N GLU A 287 11.02 -7.12 -2.09
CA GLU A 287 10.70 -6.06 -1.13
C GLU A 287 11.94 -5.64 -0.31
N LEU A 288 12.76 -6.59 0.13
CA LEU A 288 14.03 -6.28 0.80
C LEU A 288 14.97 -5.46 -0.10
N LEU A 289 15.07 -5.79 -1.39
CA LEU A 289 15.86 -5.03 -2.35
C LEU A 289 15.33 -3.61 -2.55
N ARG A 290 14.01 -3.43 -2.56
CA ARG A 290 13.35 -2.12 -2.61
C ARG A 290 13.69 -1.29 -1.36
N LEU A 291 13.52 -1.88 -0.18
CA LEU A 291 13.84 -1.26 1.11
C LEU A 291 15.31 -0.85 1.16
N CYS A 292 16.24 -1.72 0.74
CA CYS A 292 17.67 -1.42 0.65
C CYS A 292 17.93 -0.17 -0.20
N GLY A 293 17.37 -0.13 -1.41
CA GLY A 293 17.57 0.99 -2.32
C GLY A 293 17.00 2.29 -1.77
N ILE A 294 15.83 2.25 -1.11
CA ILE A 294 15.21 3.43 -0.49
C ILE A 294 16.05 3.96 0.67
N ILE A 295 16.48 3.07 1.58
CA ILE A 295 17.34 3.45 2.73
C ILE A 295 18.67 4.01 2.21
N HIS A 296 19.27 3.39 1.20
CA HIS A 296 20.49 3.89 0.55
C HIS A 296 20.30 5.30 0.00
N CYS A 297 19.24 5.54 -0.77
CA CYS A 297 18.92 6.85 -1.31
C CYS A 297 18.76 7.90 -0.20
N ILE A 298 18.10 7.54 0.91
CA ILE A 298 17.94 8.42 2.07
C ILE A 298 19.31 8.73 2.70
N LYS A 299 20.14 7.71 2.99
CA LYS A 299 21.49 7.89 3.57
C LYS A 299 22.36 8.77 2.66
N CYS A 300 22.39 8.51 1.36
CA CYS A 300 23.12 9.31 0.39
C CYS A 300 22.62 10.77 0.34
N ALA A 301 21.29 10.97 0.37
CA ALA A 301 20.71 12.30 0.43
C ALA A 301 21.10 13.03 1.72
N LEU A 302 21.12 12.38 2.87
CA LEU A 302 21.55 12.99 4.13
C LEU A 302 23.05 13.35 4.10
N ASN A 303 23.89 12.50 3.50
CA ASN A 303 25.34 12.71 3.42
C ASN A 303 25.78 13.60 2.24
N GLY A 304 24.87 13.97 1.35
CA GLY A 304 25.18 14.83 0.19
C GLY A 304 25.96 14.14 -0.93
N VAL A 305 25.85 12.82 -1.04
CA VAL A 305 26.51 12.02 -2.10
C VAL A 305 25.47 11.47 -3.09
N GLU A 306 25.92 11.09 -4.29
CA GLU A 306 25.04 10.55 -5.33
C GLU A 306 24.77 9.05 -5.12
N PRO A 307 23.50 8.61 -4.98
CA PRO A 307 23.17 7.20 -4.75
C PRO A 307 23.74 6.24 -5.80
N ALA A 308 23.71 6.59 -7.09
CA ALA A 308 24.16 5.71 -8.17
C ALA A 308 25.69 5.53 -8.22
N GLU A 309 26.44 6.48 -7.68
CA GLU A 309 27.92 6.45 -7.62
C GLU A 309 28.43 5.71 -6.38
N ASN A 310 27.55 5.40 -5.42
CA ASN A 310 27.90 4.77 -4.15
C ASN A 310 27.30 3.37 -4.06
N ARG A 311 28.06 2.42 -3.50
CA ARG A 311 27.60 1.05 -3.31
C ARG A 311 26.69 0.93 -2.09
N VAL A 312 25.67 0.08 -2.21
CA VAL A 312 24.81 -0.30 -1.10
C VAL A 312 25.60 -1.26 -0.19
N THR A 313 25.73 -0.86 1.07
CA THR A 313 26.58 -1.55 2.06
C THR A 313 25.80 -2.54 2.92
N LEU A 314 26.53 -3.41 3.62
CA LEU A 314 25.95 -4.43 4.49
C LEU A 314 25.09 -3.81 5.59
N ASP A 315 25.51 -2.69 6.16
CA ASP A 315 24.75 -1.94 7.16
C ASP A 315 23.36 -1.53 6.63
N THR A 316 23.28 -1.06 5.38
CA THR A 316 21.99 -0.75 4.74
C THR A 316 21.15 -2.00 4.50
N PHE A 317 21.78 -3.13 4.16
CA PHE A 317 21.06 -4.39 4.00
C PHE A 317 20.51 -4.92 5.34
N CYS A 318 21.29 -4.87 6.42
CA CYS A 318 20.83 -5.24 7.76
C CYS A 318 19.64 -4.37 8.22
N ASN A 319 19.70 -3.05 7.99
CA ASN A 319 18.57 -2.16 8.30
C ASN A 319 17.32 -2.50 7.49
N ALA A 320 17.48 -2.94 6.24
CA ALA A 320 16.36 -3.38 5.40
C ALA A 320 15.77 -4.70 5.90
N ILE A 321 16.60 -5.64 6.38
CA ILE A 321 16.15 -6.89 7.00
C ILE A 321 15.33 -6.59 8.26
N GLU A 322 15.81 -5.70 9.14
CA GLU A 322 15.09 -5.37 10.38
C GLU A 322 13.66 -4.85 10.09
N ILE A 323 13.52 -3.98 9.10
CA ILE A 323 12.22 -3.48 8.64
C ILE A 323 11.42 -4.58 7.93
N GLY A 324 12.09 -5.39 7.10
CA GLY A 324 11.48 -6.49 6.35
C GLY A 324 10.89 -7.56 7.27
N GLU A 325 11.59 -7.93 8.34
CA GLU A 325 11.13 -8.94 9.29
C GLU A 325 9.87 -8.50 10.02
N TYR A 326 9.76 -7.21 10.36
CA TYR A 326 8.50 -6.65 10.83
C TYR A 326 7.37 -6.90 9.82
N PHE A 327 7.57 -6.54 8.55
CA PHE A 327 6.56 -6.72 7.52
C PHE A 327 6.25 -8.20 7.21
N ARG A 328 7.23 -9.10 7.34
CA ARG A 328 7.03 -10.55 7.20
C ARG A 328 6.05 -11.06 8.27
N GLU A 329 6.26 -10.71 9.52
CA GLU A 329 5.34 -11.07 10.61
C GLU A 329 3.95 -10.45 10.41
N GLN A 330 3.88 -9.19 9.97
CA GLN A 330 2.61 -8.56 9.64
C GLN A 330 1.90 -9.21 8.46
N ALA A 331 2.63 -9.72 7.46
CA ALA A 331 2.06 -10.42 6.31
C ALA A 331 1.52 -11.80 6.70
N ILE A 332 2.24 -12.56 7.52
CA ILE A 332 1.74 -13.83 8.08
C ILE A 332 0.43 -13.59 8.83
N TYR A 333 0.38 -12.54 9.65
CA TYR A 333 -0.85 -12.14 10.33
C TYR A 333 -1.95 -11.69 9.35
N ALA A 334 -1.64 -10.86 8.35
CA ALA A 334 -2.60 -10.41 7.34
C ALA A 334 -3.26 -11.59 6.60
N TYR A 335 -2.47 -12.59 6.22
CA TYR A 335 -2.95 -13.74 5.48
C TYR A 335 -3.68 -14.75 6.37
N SER A 336 -3.31 -14.87 7.65
CA SER A 336 -4.09 -15.65 8.61
C SER A 336 -5.47 -15.03 8.86
N LEU A 337 -5.63 -13.72 8.66
CA LEU A 337 -6.91 -13.01 8.71
C LEU A 337 -7.81 -13.24 7.47
N GLY A 338 -7.24 -13.57 6.31
CA GLY A 338 -8.00 -13.84 5.07
C GLY A 338 -8.35 -15.31 4.84
N ASP A 339 -7.92 -16.19 5.74
CA ASP A 339 -8.35 -17.59 5.82
C ASP A 339 -9.16 -17.83 7.10
N VAL A 340 -9.69 -16.75 7.69
CA VAL A 340 -10.37 -16.84 8.97
C VAL A 340 -11.67 -17.59 8.78
N ASP A 341 -11.65 -18.82 9.30
CA ASP A 341 -12.83 -19.40 9.89
C ASP A 341 -13.49 -18.34 10.76
N HIS A 342 -14.64 -17.80 10.32
CA HIS A 342 -15.41 -16.84 11.09
C HIS A 342 -15.62 -17.28 12.55
N GLY A 343 -15.49 -18.59 12.85
CA GLY A 343 -15.34 -19.13 14.20
C GLY A 343 -14.26 -18.45 15.05
N THR A 344 -13.04 -18.23 14.55
CA THR A 344 -11.92 -17.63 15.30
C THR A 344 -12.20 -16.17 15.68
N ILE A 345 -12.67 -15.32 14.75
CA ILE A 345 -13.04 -13.92 15.06
C ILE A 345 -14.16 -13.87 16.09
N LYS A 346 -15.17 -14.75 15.97
CA LYS A 346 -16.27 -14.83 16.93
C LYS A 346 -15.75 -15.27 18.31
N ALA A 347 -14.85 -16.24 18.36
CA ALA A 347 -14.23 -16.75 19.58
C ALA A 347 -13.41 -15.66 20.29
N GLU A 348 -12.54 -14.94 19.57
CA GLU A 348 -11.78 -13.81 20.11
C GLU A 348 -12.69 -12.72 20.68
N ARG A 349 -13.79 -12.41 20.00
CA ARG A 349 -14.75 -11.42 20.49
C ARG A 349 -15.40 -11.84 21.80
N VAL A 350 -15.77 -13.12 21.94
CA VAL A 350 -16.33 -13.66 23.18
C VAL A 350 -15.28 -13.59 24.31
N ILE A 351 -14.04 -14.00 24.04
CA ILE A 351 -12.92 -13.93 24.99
C ILE A 351 -12.65 -12.48 25.43
N ASN A 352 -12.60 -11.53 24.50
CA ASN A 352 -12.38 -10.12 24.82
C ASN A 352 -13.51 -9.54 25.68
N LYS A 353 -14.76 -9.97 25.44
CA LYS A 353 -15.89 -9.54 26.27
C LYS A 353 -15.81 -10.11 27.69
N ILE A 354 -15.45 -11.39 27.82
CA ILE A 354 -15.17 -12.07 29.09
C ILE A 354 -14.07 -11.32 29.85
N ARG A 355 -12.95 -11.02 29.18
CA ARG A 355 -11.80 -10.27 29.74
C ARG A 355 -12.21 -8.89 30.26
N SER A 356 -12.87 -8.10 29.42
CA SER A 356 -13.25 -6.71 29.75
C SER A 356 -14.18 -6.58 30.97
N LYS A 357 -14.93 -7.64 31.30
CA LYS A 357 -15.89 -7.66 32.41
C LYS A 357 -15.44 -8.55 33.57
N HIS A 358 -14.23 -9.13 33.51
CA HIS A 358 -13.71 -10.07 34.49
C HIS A 358 -14.69 -11.20 34.84
N ILE A 359 -15.34 -11.78 33.83
CA ILE A 359 -16.35 -12.83 34.00
C ILE A 359 -15.68 -14.15 34.36
N THR A 360 -15.95 -14.69 35.55
CA THR A 360 -15.43 -16.00 35.97
C THR A 360 -16.45 -17.13 35.76
N ASN A 361 -17.75 -16.81 35.83
CA ASN A 361 -18.85 -17.72 35.56
C ASN A 361 -20.07 -16.92 35.05
N ILE A 362 -20.79 -17.44 34.06
CA ILE A 362 -21.98 -16.81 33.49
C ILE A 362 -22.91 -17.83 32.81
N ARG A 363 -24.22 -17.59 32.82
CA ARG A 363 -25.16 -18.38 32.00
C ARG A 363 -24.93 -18.14 30.51
N GLN A 364 -24.95 -19.20 29.70
CA GLN A 364 -24.73 -19.09 28.25
C GLN A 364 -25.70 -18.10 27.58
N ASN A 365 -26.97 -18.05 28.02
CA ASN A 365 -27.97 -17.11 27.50
C ASN A 365 -27.64 -15.64 27.83
N ASP A 366 -27.05 -15.38 28.99
CA ASP A 366 -26.69 -14.02 29.39
C ASP A 366 -25.37 -13.61 28.72
N LEU A 367 -24.44 -14.54 28.53
CA LEU A 367 -23.25 -14.33 27.71
C LEU A 367 -23.62 -14.03 26.25
N TYR A 368 -24.58 -14.76 25.68
CA TYR A 368 -25.10 -14.49 24.34
C TYR A 368 -25.67 -13.08 24.22
N LYS A 369 -26.48 -12.64 25.20
CA LYS A 369 -27.01 -11.26 25.23
C LYS A 369 -25.89 -10.22 25.34
N LEU A 370 -24.85 -10.48 26.12
CA LEU A 370 -23.68 -9.59 26.27
C LEU A 370 -22.83 -9.49 25.00
N CYS A 371 -22.79 -10.56 24.21
CA CYS A 371 -22.03 -10.65 22.97
C CYS A 371 -22.87 -10.31 21.72
N ARG A 372 -24.17 -10.06 21.87
CA ARG A 372 -25.11 -9.79 20.77
C ARG A 372 -24.66 -8.59 19.95
N CYS A 373 -24.36 -8.85 18.68
CA CYS A 373 -23.97 -7.85 17.68
C CYS A 373 -24.16 -8.44 16.29
N THR A 374 -23.84 -7.67 15.25
CA THR A 374 -23.94 -8.07 13.84
C THR A 374 -23.08 -9.29 13.48
N LEU A 375 -22.13 -9.69 14.32
CA LEU A 375 -21.26 -10.86 14.11
C LEU A 375 -21.93 -12.20 14.44
N PHE A 376 -22.99 -12.23 15.25
CA PHE A 376 -23.76 -13.45 15.56
C PHE A 376 -25.14 -13.35 14.91
N LYS A 377 -25.34 -14.04 13.77
CA LYS A 377 -26.58 -13.93 12.98
C LYS A 377 -27.78 -14.54 13.70
N ASN A 378 -27.56 -15.59 14.48
CA ASN A 378 -28.58 -16.30 15.23
C ASN A 378 -27.97 -17.01 16.46
N ALA A 379 -28.77 -17.77 17.21
CA ALA A 379 -28.31 -18.48 18.40
C ALA A 379 -27.45 -19.72 18.08
N ALA A 380 -27.63 -20.34 16.91
CA ALA A 380 -26.84 -21.50 16.48
C ALA A 380 -25.38 -21.08 16.18
N ASP A 381 -25.22 -19.94 15.51
CA ASP A 381 -23.94 -19.31 15.20
C ASP A 381 -23.11 -19.01 16.46
N PHE A 382 -23.78 -18.61 17.53
CA PHE A 382 -23.14 -18.43 18.84
C PHE A 382 -22.80 -19.77 19.50
N ALA A 383 -23.66 -20.80 19.35
CA ALA A 383 -23.40 -22.12 19.90
C ALA A 383 -22.15 -22.77 19.29
N GLU A 384 -21.96 -22.68 17.97
CA GLU A 384 -20.75 -23.16 17.28
C GLU A 384 -19.48 -22.49 17.83
N THR A 385 -19.54 -21.19 18.10
CA THR A 385 -18.43 -20.46 18.73
C THR A 385 -18.15 -20.98 20.15
N MET A 386 -19.19 -21.34 20.89
CA MET A 386 -19.04 -21.91 22.24
C MET A 386 -18.48 -23.33 22.20
N ASP A 387 -18.81 -24.12 21.18
CA ASP A 387 -18.23 -25.45 20.97
C ASP A 387 -16.72 -25.34 20.74
N MET A 388 -16.30 -24.43 19.86
CA MET A 388 -14.89 -24.14 19.60
C MET A 388 -14.15 -23.72 20.87
N LEU A 389 -14.69 -22.75 21.62
CA LEU A 389 -14.05 -22.29 22.87
C LEU A 389 -13.92 -23.37 23.93
N GLU A 390 -14.87 -24.31 23.99
CA GLU A 390 -14.81 -25.46 24.89
C GLU A 390 -13.78 -26.49 24.43
N GLU A 391 -13.70 -26.78 23.14
CA GLU A 391 -12.71 -27.69 22.54
C GLU A 391 -11.27 -27.22 22.84
N TYR A 392 -10.99 -25.93 22.64
CA TYR A 392 -9.70 -25.32 22.96
C TYR A 392 -9.51 -25.01 24.47
N ARG A 393 -10.44 -25.44 25.33
CA ARG A 393 -10.37 -25.31 26.80
C ARG A 393 -10.31 -23.88 27.33
N TYR A 394 -10.84 -22.92 26.59
CA TYR A 394 -11.04 -21.55 27.08
C TYR A 394 -12.23 -21.48 28.06
N ILE A 395 -13.22 -22.35 27.89
CA ILE A 395 -14.42 -22.43 28.75
C ILE A 395 -14.78 -23.88 29.06
N VAL A 396 -15.65 -24.07 30.05
CA VAL A 396 -16.33 -25.35 30.34
C VAL A 396 -17.82 -25.08 30.52
N ARG A 397 -18.68 -25.87 29.87
CA ARG A 397 -20.13 -25.76 29.99
C ARG A 397 -20.69 -26.83 30.93
N ASN A 398 -21.39 -26.40 31.97
CA ASN A 398 -22.10 -27.27 32.90
C ASN A 398 -23.60 -27.16 32.67
N THR A 399 -24.21 -28.29 32.33
CA THR A 399 -25.65 -28.35 32.07
C THR A 399 -26.38 -28.90 33.30
N SER A 400 -27.36 -28.14 33.81
CA SER A 400 -28.17 -28.53 34.96
C SER A 400 -29.67 -28.32 34.69
N LYS A 401 -30.53 -28.97 35.51
CA LYS A 401 -31.99 -28.78 35.44
C LYS A 401 -32.41 -27.61 36.33
N GLY A 402 -33.01 -26.60 35.71
CA GLY A 402 -33.63 -25.48 36.41
C GLY A 402 -35.06 -25.75 36.87
N ALA A 403 -35.67 -24.74 37.50
CA ALA A 403 -37.10 -24.76 37.81
C ALA A 403 -37.95 -24.95 36.53
N ASN A 404 -38.98 -25.80 36.61
CA ASN A 404 -39.82 -26.25 35.48
C ASN A 404 -39.14 -27.14 34.44
N ASN A 405 -38.14 -27.95 34.84
CA ASN A 405 -37.49 -28.95 33.98
C ASN A 405 -36.75 -28.34 32.76
N LYS A 406 -36.48 -27.02 32.76
CA LYS A 406 -35.73 -26.35 31.70
C LYS A 406 -34.24 -26.58 31.87
N THR A 407 -33.56 -26.86 30.77
CA THR A 407 -32.10 -26.99 30.72
C THR A 407 -31.44 -25.62 30.91
N ILE A 408 -30.53 -25.52 31.87
CA ILE A 408 -29.69 -24.34 32.11
C ILE A 408 -28.25 -24.74 31.81
N THR A 409 -27.55 -23.90 31.04
CA THR A 409 -26.13 -24.08 30.74
C THR A 409 -25.34 -22.93 31.35
N ASP A 410 -24.54 -23.26 32.36
CA ASP A 410 -23.58 -22.35 32.99
C ASP A 410 -22.21 -22.51 32.32
N VAL A 411 -21.54 -21.40 32.09
CA VAL A 411 -20.24 -21.31 31.41
C VAL A 411 -19.20 -20.87 32.42
N ILE A 412 -18.25 -21.74 32.71
CA ILE A 412 -17.12 -21.48 33.59
C ILE A 412 -15.92 -21.09 32.73
N ILE A 413 -15.27 -19.97 33.05
CA ILE A 413 -14.18 -19.40 32.27
C ILE A 413 -12.84 -19.91 32.80
N ASN A 414 -11.94 -20.34 31.90
CA ASN A 414 -10.59 -20.74 32.28
C ASN A 414 -9.82 -19.54 32.89
N PRO A 415 -9.33 -19.62 34.15
CA PRO A 415 -8.63 -18.51 34.80
C PRO A 415 -7.38 -18.04 34.07
N ASN A 416 -6.75 -18.91 33.27
CA ASN A 416 -5.56 -18.57 32.48
C ASN A 416 -5.82 -17.52 31.39
N ILE A 417 -7.09 -17.25 31.05
CA ILE A 417 -7.48 -16.19 30.10
C ILE A 417 -7.10 -14.80 30.61
N TYR A 418 -6.96 -14.63 31.94
CA TYR A 418 -6.67 -13.36 32.61
C TYR A 418 -5.21 -13.15 32.96
N ARG A 419 -4.35 -14.15 32.71
CA ARG A 419 -2.90 -14.02 32.82
C ARG A 419 -2.37 -13.45 31.50
#